data_AF-A0A973JY37-F1
#
_entry.id   AF-A0A973JY37-F1
#
_cell.length_a   1.000
_cell.length_b   1.000
_cell.length_c   1.000
_cell.angle_alpha   90.00
_cell.angle_beta   90.00
_cell.angle_gamma   90.00
#
_symmetry.space_group_name_H-M   'P 1'
#
loop_
_entity.id
_entity.type
_entity.pdbx_description
1 polymer ?
#
loop_
_entity_poly.entity_id
_entity_poly.type
_entity_poly.pdbx_seq_one_letter_code
_entity_poly.pdbx_strand_id
1 'polypeptide(L)'
;MTPVTSTSPFSRRTLLKATGAAGVVTGTALLAPPAARAAGSAYAHPGLLHTSADLARMRAKVKAGAAPYTAGYAKLTANRHAQAGWVANPQATVYRGAGSPQNYTILYNDIHAAYQNALRYQVSGDDAHADTAVAILNAWSGKLTQLAGSADRFLASGLYGYQFANAAELVREHGDFDLGRFQEMLSKVFGTLADDFLVRHNGAVDSNYWTNWDLANMACVLATGVFCDDRAQVGRAVEYFKGGVGLGAVKNAIPVVYDDGLAEWLEAGRDQGHALLGVGLMGTFCEMAWNQGIDLYGYDDSRFLKGAQYVAKWSMG
;
A
#
# COMPACT_ATOMS: atom_id res chain seq x y z
N MET A 1 29.31 -37.36 32.71
CA MET A 1 28.34 -36.61 33.53
C MET A 1 27.75 -35.53 32.66
N THR A 2 26.43 -35.56 32.54
CA THR A 2 25.55 -34.83 31.62
C THR A 2 25.61 -33.30 31.75
N PRO A 3 25.47 -32.54 30.65
CA PRO A 3 25.15 -31.12 30.67
C PRO A 3 23.62 -30.90 30.81
N VAL A 4 23.25 -29.83 31.49
CA VAL A 4 21.86 -29.40 31.71
C VAL A 4 21.43 -28.49 30.56
N THR A 5 20.40 -28.89 29.83
CA THR A 5 19.61 -28.07 28.90
C THR A 5 18.28 -27.69 29.57
N SER A 6 17.95 -26.40 29.57
CA SER A 6 16.67 -25.86 30.03
C SER A 6 15.77 -25.57 28.83
N THR A 7 14.71 -26.35 28.66
CA THR A 7 13.62 -26.09 27.71
C THR A 7 12.30 -26.06 28.47
N SER A 8 11.62 -24.90 28.48
CA SER A 8 10.26 -24.75 29.00
C SER A 8 9.23 -25.06 27.91
N PRO A 9 8.24 -25.94 28.15
CA PRO A 9 7.12 -26.14 27.24
C PRO A 9 5.82 -25.64 27.89
N PHE A 10 5.25 -24.54 27.41
CA PHE A 10 3.84 -24.24 27.69
C PHE A 10 3.00 -24.57 26.44
N SER A 11 2.45 -25.78 26.48
CA SER A 11 1.46 -26.29 25.54
C SER A 11 0.07 -25.79 25.92
N ARG A 12 -0.65 -25.22 24.95
CA ARG A 12 -2.05 -24.78 25.06
C ARG A 12 -2.97 -26.00 25.10
N ARG A 13 -3.55 -26.33 26.26
CA ARG A 13 -4.79 -27.11 26.34
C ARG A 13 -5.52 -26.91 27.67
N THR A 14 -6.82 -26.66 27.53
CA THR A 14 -7.89 -26.90 28.50
C THR A 14 -8.16 -25.79 29.52
N LEU A 15 -9.27 -25.05 29.35
CA LEU A 15 -10.28 -24.96 30.40
C LEU A 15 -11.63 -24.47 29.84
N LEU A 16 -12.63 -25.34 29.91
CA LEU A 16 -14.05 -25.02 29.77
C LEU A 16 -14.75 -25.80 30.88
N LYS A 17 -15.27 -25.08 31.88
CA LYS A 17 -16.48 -25.39 32.69
C LYS A 17 -16.54 -24.49 33.92
N ALA A 18 -17.54 -23.61 33.97
CA ALA A 18 -18.37 -23.37 35.16
C ALA A 18 -19.62 -22.58 34.73
N THR A 19 -20.79 -23.12 35.10
CA THR A 19 -22.13 -22.61 34.89
C THR A 19 -22.57 -21.64 36.00
N GLY A 20 -23.19 -20.53 35.61
CA GLY A 20 -24.40 -20.00 36.28
C GLY A 20 -24.23 -18.90 37.33
N ALA A 21 -24.43 -17.65 36.92
CA ALA A 21 -25.18 -16.63 37.67
C ALA A 21 -25.60 -15.50 36.71
N ALA A 22 -26.89 -15.17 36.71
CA ALA A 22 -27.47 -14.13 35.86
C ALA A 22 -26.95 -12.74 36.26
N GLY A 23 -26.35 -12.03 35.31
CA GLY A 23 -25.95 -10.63 35.42
C GLY A 23 -25.98 -10.01 34.04
N VAL A 24 -26.68 -8.87 33.91
CA VAL A 24 -26.74 -8.08 32.68
C VAL A 24 -25.33 -7.58 32.37
N VAL A 25 -24.69 -8.15 31.35
CA VAL A 25 -23.40 -7.70 30.83
C VAL A 25 -23.65 -7.01 29.50
N THR A 26 -23.43 -5.70 29.47
CA THR A 26 -23.22 -4.92 28.25
C THR A 26 -22.07 -5.54 27.46
N GLY A 27 -22.39 -6.26 26.39
CA GLY A 27 -21.41 -6.94 25.56
C GLY A 27 -20.55 -5.95 24.79
N THR A 28 -19.35 -5.67 25.28
CA THR A 28 -18.23 -5.27 24.44
C THR A 28 -17.81 -6.50 23.63
N ALA A 29 -18.20 -6.54 22.36
CA ALA A 29 -17.69 -7.55 21.43
C ALA A 29 -16.18 -7.34 21.29
N LEU A 30 -15.39 -8.14 21.99
CA LEU A 30 -13.96 -8.31 21.71
C LEU A 30 -13.87 -8.93 20.31
N LEU A 31 -13.58 -8.09 19.32
CA LEU A 31 -13.23 -8.53 17.98
C LEU A 31 -11.96 -9.38 18.11
N ALA A 32 -12.09 -10.69 17.88
CA ALA A 32 -10.93 -11.54 17.72
C ALA A 32 -10.07 -11.00 16.56
N PRO A 33 -8.73 -10.98 16.68
CA PRO A 33 -7.89 -10.60 15.56
C PRO A 33 -8.19 -11.51 14.36
N PRO A 34 -8.20 -10.99 13.13
CA PRO A 34 -8.42 -11.82 11.95
C PRO A 34 -7.35 -12.92 11.95
N ALA A 35 -7.79 -14.17 11.90
CA ALA A 35 -6.88 -15.29 11.75
C ALA A 35 -6.14 -15.14 10.42
N ALA A 36 -4.81 -15.20 10.47
CA ALA A 36 -3.96 -15.22 9.28
C ALA A 36 -4.48 -16.30 8.32
N ARG A 37 -4.91 -15.89 7.13
CA ARG A 37 -5.53 -16.79 6.17
C ARG A 37 -4.43 -17.67 5.57
N ALA A 38 -4.65 -18.98 5.59
CA ALA A 38 -3.69 -19.95 5.07
C ALA A 38 -3.38 -19.69 3.59
N ALA A 39 -2.13 -19.92 3.18
CA ALA A 39 -1.70 -19.86 1.79
C ALA A 39 -2.58 -20.79 0.94
N GLY A 40 -3.45 -20.20 0.09
CA GLY A 40 -4.38 -20.94 -0.75
C GLY A 40 -5.68 -20.21 -1.11
N SER A 41 -6.07 -19.12 -0.42
CA SER A 41 -7.23 -18.31 -0.86
C SER A 41 -6.86 -17.35 -1.98
N ALA A 42 -7.78 -17.07 -2.90
CA ALA A 42 -7.68 -15.95 -3.84
C ALA A 42 -7.44 -14.63 -3.08
N TYR A 43 -6.83 -13.64 -3.72
CA TYR A 43 -6.64 -12.34 -3.10
C TYR A 43 -7.98 -11.62 -2.94
N ALA A 44 -8.08 -10.79 -1.91
CA ALA A 44 -9.26 -9.98 -1.67
C ALA A 44 -9.26 -8.77 -2.62
N HIS A 45 -10.43 -8.47 -3.18
CA HIS A 45 -10.68 -7.31 -4.04
C HIS A 45 -11.99 -6.61 -3.63
N PRO A 46 -11.97 -5.30 -3.31
CA PRO A 46 -10.78 -4.50 -3.07
C PRO A 46 -9.99 -5.04 -1.86
N GLY A 47 -8.65 -5.08 -1.97
CA GLY A 47 -7.80 -5.55 -0.87
C GLY A 47 -6.38 -4.96 -0.85
N LEU A 48 -6.18 -3.83 -1.54
CA LEU A 48 -4.96 -3.03 -1.39
C LEU A 48 -5.07 -2.12 -0.15
N LEU A 49 -5.15 -0.80 -0.30
CA LEU A 49 -5.29 0.12 0.84
C LEU A 49 -6.71 0.20 1.42
N HIS A 50 -7.70 -0.37 0.73
CA HIS A 50 -9.09 -0.40 1.18
C HIS A 50 -9.62 -1.81 1.10
N THR A 51 -10.32 -2.24 2.15
CA THR A 51 -11.16 -3.43 2.12
C THR A 51 -12.63 -3.07 1.93
N SER A 52 -13.46 -4.03 1.49
CA SER A 52 -14.92 -3.83 1.45
C SER A 52 -15.50 -3.42 2.81
N ALA A 53 -14.94 -3.93 3.91
CA ALA A 53 -15.36 -3.59 5.26
C ALA A 53 -15.02 -2.12 5.63
N ASP A 54 -13.87 -1.63 5.19
CA ASP A 54 -13.48 -0.23 5.40
C ASP A 54 -14.38 0.73 4.62
N LEU A 55 -14.64 0.44 3.34
CA LEU A 55 -15.52 1.24 2.50
C LEU A 55 -16.95 1.27 3.04
N ALA A 56 -17.48 0.12 3.48
CA ALA A 56 -18.79 0.04 4.12
C ALA A 56 -18.84 0.88 5.42
N ARG A 57 -17.78 0.83 6.23
CA ARG A 57 -17.66 1.64 7.46
C ARG A 57 -17.62 3.14 7.12
N MET A 58 -16.83 3.54 6.12
CA MET A 58 -16.76 4.93 5.65
C MET A 58 -18.13 5.45 5.23
N ARG A 59 -18.82 4.71 4.35
CA ARG A 59 -20.19 5.01 3.90
C ARG A 59 -21.15 5.17 5.07
N ALA A 60 -21.18 4.20 5.98
CA ALA A 60 -22.08 4.23 7.13
C ALA A 60 -21.83 5.44 8.05
N LYS A 61 -20.56 5.75 8.34
CA LYS A 61 -20.19 6.88 9.21
C LYS A 61 -20.51 8.23 8.58
N VAL A 62 -20.25 8.41 7.29
CA VAL A 62 -20.59 9.64 6.56
C VAL A 62 -22.11 9.82 6.49
N LYS A 63 -22.85 8.76 6.14
CA LYS A 63 -24.33 8.79 6.11
C LYS A 63 -24.94 9.14 7.47
N ALA A 64 -24.32 8.68 8.55
CA ALA A 64 -24.76 8.97 9.92
C ALA A 64 -24.35 10.35 10.44
N GLY A 65 -23.63 11.16 9.65
CA GLY A 65 -23.16 12.47 10.10
C GLY A 65 -22.04 12.41 11.16
N ALA A 66 -21.36 11.28 11.31
CA ALA A 66 -20.45 11.05 12.44
C ALA A 66 -19.10 11.76 12.28
N ALA A 67 -18.64 12.43 13.34
CA ALA A 67 -17.28 12.96 13.42
C ALA A 67 -16.26 11.84 13.72
N PRO A 68 -15.01 11.91 13.21
CA PRO A 68 -14.47 12.95 12.31
C PRO A 68 -14.75 12.67 10.81
N TYR A 69 -15.49 11.60 10.48
CA TYR A 69 -15.65 11.09 9.11
C TYR A 69 -16.28 12.12 8.16
N THR A 70 -17.27 12.89 8.60
CA THR A 70 -17.87 13.96 7.79
C THR A 70 -16.87 15.06 7.44
N ALA A 71 -15.97 15.43 8.36
CA ALA A 71 -14.93 16.41 8.09
C ALA A 71 -13.91 15.89 7.07
N GLY A 72 -13.54 14.61 7.16
CA GLY A 72 -12.70 13.95 6.15
C GLY A 72 -13.36 13.90 4.78
N TYR A 73 -14.64 13.54 4.73
CA TYR A 73 -15.41 13.50 3.48
C TYR A 73 -15.58 14.90 2.88
N ALA A 74 -15.82 15.93 3.70
CA ALA A 74 -15.87 17.31 3.22
C ALA A 74 -14.55 17.77 2.57
N LYS A 75 -13.39 17.37 3.14
CA LYS A 75 -12.08 17.62 2.54
C LYS A 75 -11.92 16.92 1.19
N LEU A 76 -12.39 15.68 1.07
CA LEU A 76 -12.40 14.94 -0.20
C LEU A 76 -13.26 15.67 -1.24
N THR A 77 -14.51 16.02 -0.90
CA THR A 77 -15.44 16.65 -1.85
C THR A 77 -15.05 18.07 -2.26
N ALA A 78 -14.25 18.77 -1.45
CA ALA A 78 -13.72 20.09 -1.79
C ALA A 78 -12.52 20.02 -2.75
N ASN A 79 -11.91 18.86 -2.96
CA ASN A 79 -10.78 18.71 -3.87
C ASN A 79 -11.24 18.77 -5.33
N ARG A 80 -10.55 19.56 -6.16
CA ARG A 80 -10.85 19.67 -7.60
C ARG A 80 -10.73 18.33 -8.35
N HIS A 81 -9.84 17.45 -7.89
CA HIS A 81 -9.65 16.13 -8.50
C HIS A 81 -10.82 15.18 -8.20
N ALA A 82 -11.60 15.46 -7.16
CA ALA A 82 -12.74 14.64 -6.75
C ALA A 82 -14.06 15.06 -7.43
N GLN A 83 -14.00 15.91 -8.46
CA GLN A 83 -15.19 16.30 -9.22
C GLN A 83 -15.42 15.34 -10.39
N ALA A 84 -16.69 14.98 -10.60
CA ALA A 84 -17.09 14.19 -11.75
C ALA A 84 -16.90 14.99 -13.04
N GLY A 85 -16.74 14.29 -14.16
CA GLY A 85 -16.48 14.92 -15.46
C GLY A 85 -15.03 15.37 -15.66
N TRP A 86 -14.09 14.94 -14.80
CA TRP A 86 -12.66 15.12 -15.06
C TRP A 86 -12.28 14.46 -16.38
N VAL A 87 -11.58 15.21 -17.25
CA VAL A 87 -11.10 14.72 -18.55
C VAL A 87 -9.61 14.40 -18.44
N ALA A 88 -9.27 13.11 -18.52
CA ALA A 88 -7.90 12.65 -18.49
C ALA A 88 -7.09 13.13 -19.72
N ASN A 89 -5.78 13.25 -19.56
CA ASN A 89 -4.85 13.56 -20.65
C ASN A 89 -3.77 12.46 -20.77
N PRO A 90 -4.14 11.23 -21.17
CA PRO A 90 -3.21 10.12 -21.21
C PRO A 90 -2.08 10.36 -22.20
N GLN A 91 -0.89 9.88 -21.86
CA GLN A 91 0.34 10.00 -22.65
C GLN A 91 0.85 8.62 -23.03
N ALA A 92 1.41 8.47 -24.25
CA ALA A 92 2.01 7.20 -24.66
C ALA A 92 3.30 6.90 -23.89
N THR A 93 4.09 7.94 -23.63
CA THR A 93 5.30 7.86 -22.82
C THR A 93 5.24 8.92 -21.72
N VAL A 94 5.55 8.50 -20.49
CA VAL A 94 5.70 9.40 -19.35
C VAL A 94 7.17 9.53 -18.98
N TYR A 95 7.68 10.76 -18.99
CA TYR A 95 9.05 11.13 -18.68
C TYR A 95 9.17 11.69 -17.25
N ARG A 96 10.13 11.18 -16.46
CA ARG A 96 10.52 11.73 -15.16
C ARG A 96 12.05 11.81 -15.03
N GLY A 97 12.54 12.91 -14.48
CA GLY A 97 13.96 13.18 -14.22
C GLY A 97 14.78 13.61 -15.43
N ALA A 98 14.45 13.14 -16.63
CA ALA A 98 15.04 13.58 -17.89
C ALA A 98 14.06 13.38 -19.07
N GLY A 99 14.35 14.01 -20.22
CA GLY A 99 13.46 14.09 -21.38
C GLY A 99 12.71 15.44 -21.43
N SER A 100 12.33 15.89 -22.63
CA SER A 100 11.71 17.21 -22.83
C SER A 100 10.38 17.11 -23.61
N PRO A 101 9.26 17.58 -23.03
CA PRO A 101 9.07 17.98 -21.64
C PRO A 101 8.91 16.77 -20.69
N GLN A 102 9.29 16.94 -19.42
CA GLN A 102 8.83 16.03 -18.36
C GLN A 102 7.32 16.19 -18.18
N ASN A 103 6.58 15.08 -18.18
CA ASN A 103 5.12 15.09 -18.19
C ASN A 103 4.49 14.17 -17.13
N TYR A 104 5.28 13.64 -16.19
CA TYR A 104 4.81 12.78 -15.10
C TYR A 104 3.75 13.42 -14.20
N THR A 105 3.68 14.75 -14.18
CA THR A 105 2.67 15.49 -13.46
C THR A 105 1.27 15.29 -14.02
N ILE A 106 1.16 15.03 -15.33
CA ILE A 106 -0.11 14.71 -15.97
C ILE A 106 -0.62 13.36 -15.43
N LEU A 107 0.26 12.36 -15.37
CA LEU A 107 -0.08 11.03 -14.88
C LEU A 107 -0.57 11.04 -13.43
N TYR A 108 0.20 11.61 -12.49
CA TYR A 108 -0.22 11.52 -11.08
C TYR A 108 -1.47 12.35 -10.78
N ASN A 109 -1.73 13.47 -11.49
CA ASN A 109 -2.96 14.23 -11.28
C ASN A 109 -4.19 13.45 -11.75
N ASP A 110 -4.08 12.74 -12.88
CA ASP A 110 -5.14 11.86 -13.36
C ASP A 110 -5.35 10.64 -12.43
N ILE A 111 -4.29 10.02 -11.93
CA ILE A 111 -4.40 8.94 -10.92
C ILE A 111 -5.10 9.47 -9.66
N HIS A 112 -4.73 10.66 -9.18
CA HIS A 112 -5.37 11.29 -8.04
C HIS A 112 -6.84 11.59 -8.29
N ALA A 113 -7.22 11.98 -9.51
CA ALA A 113 -8.61 12.18 -9.90
C ALA A 113 -9.39 10.86 -9.95
N ALA A 114 -8.82 9.80 -10.52
CA ALA A 114 -9.43 8.48 -10.55
C ALA A 114 -9.66 7.94 -9.13
N TYR A 115 -8.64 7.97 -8.27
CA TYR A 115 -8.73 7.49 -6.90
C TYR A 115 -9.77 8.25 -6.07
N GLN A 116 -9.79 9.58 -6.16
CA GLN A 116 -10.73 10.39 -5.38
C GLN A 116 -12.17 10.30 -5.88
N ASN A 117 -12.39 10.20 -7.20
CA ASN A 117 -13.71 9.91 -7.75
C ASN A 117 -14.16 8.50 -7.32
N ALA A 118 -13.31 7.49 -7.42
CA ALA A 118 -13.64 6.14 -6.96
C ALA A 118 -14.00 6.10 -5.46
N LEU A 119 -13.28 6.83 -4.60
CA LEU A 119 -13.63 6.98 -3.19
C LEU A 119 -14.98 7.68 -2.99
N ARG A 120 -15.28 8.74 -3.76
CA ARG A 120 -16.59 9.38 -3.71
C ARG A 120 -17.71 8.40 -4.04
N TYR A 121 -17.57 7.64 -5.12
CA TYR A 121 -18.50 6.57 -5.46
C TYR A 121 -18.67 5.55 -4.32
N GLN A 122 -17.57 5.07 -3.76
CA GLN A 122 -17.59 4.08 -2.68
C GLN A 122 -18.23 4.59 -1.38
N VAL A 123 -18.28 5.91 -1.16
CA VAL A 123 -18.94 6.51 0.01
C VAL A 123 -20.37 6.97 -0.29
N SER A 124 -20.62 7.68 -1.40
CA SER A 124 -21.93 8.25 -1.72
C SER A 124 -22.84 7.29 -2.49
N GLY A 125 -22.28 6.41 -3.33
CA GLY A 125 -23.02 5.61 -4.31
C GLY A 125 -23.48 6.41 -5.53
N ASP A 126 -22.83 7.54 -5.83
CA ASP A 126 -23.11 8.37 -7.01
C ASP A 126 -22.29 7.87 -8.21
N ASP A 127 -22.98 7.29 -9.19
CA ASP A 127 -22.39 6.61 -10.34
C ASP A 127 -21.57 7.55 -11.24
N ALA A 128 -21.88 8.85 -11.27
CA ALA A 128 -21.11 9.82 -12.07
C ALA A 128 -19.62 9.86 -11.67
N HIS A 129 -19.33 9.54 -10.41
CA HIS A 129 -17.96 9.41 -9.92
C HIS A 129 -17.30 8.08 -10.31
N ALA A 130 -18.05 6.98 -10.34
CA ALA A 130 -17.55 5.71 -10.84
C ALA A 130 -17.18 5.82 -12.32
N ASP A 131 -18.10 6.38 -13.13
CA ASP A 131 -17.91 6.61 -14.56
C ASP A 131 -16.67 7.46 -14.83
N THR A 132 -16.49 8.54 -14.05
CA THR A 132 -15.31 9.41 -14.17
C THR A 132 -14.02 8.65 -13.86
N ALA A 133 -13.98 7.86 -12.79
CA ALA A 133 -12.80 7.07 -12.44
C ALA A 133 -12.48 6.03 -13.53
N VAL A 134 -13.49 5.30 -14.00
CA VAL A 134 -13.34 4.30 -15.07
C VAL A 134 -12.88 4.92 -16.37
N ALA A 135 -13.42 6.08 -16.76
CA ALA A 135 -13.00 6.79 -17.96
C ALA A 135 -11.49 7.15 -17.91
N ILE A 136 -11.00 7.62 -16.76
CA ILE A 136 -9.57 7.93 -16.57
C ILE A 136 -8.73 6.65 -16.68
N LEU A 137 -9.10 5.59 -15.96
CA LEU A 137 -8.38 4.30 -15.95
C LEU A 137 -8.32 3.67 -17.34
N ASN A 138 -9.43 3.68 -18.07
CA ASN A 138 -9.52 3.18 -19.45
C ASN A 138 -8.71 4.04 -20.42
N ALA A 139 -8.74 5.37 -20.29
CA ALA A 139 -8.00 6.27 -21.17
C ALA A 139 -6.48 6.07 -21.06
N TRP A 140 -5.96 5.87 -19.84
CA TRP A 140 -4.54 5.58 -19.63
C TRP A 140 -4.15 4.17 -20.07
N SER A 141 -4.92 3.15 -19.69
CA SER A 141 -4.65 1.76 -20.13
C SER A 141 -4.73 1.57 -21.65
N GLY A 142 -5.51 2.40 -22.35
CA GLY A 142 -5.58 2.40 -23.81
C GLY A 142 -4.43 3.11 -24.53
N LYS A 143 -3.54 3.83 -23.83
CA LYS A 143 -2.52 4.69 -24.48
C LYS A 143 -1.11 4.56 -23.93
N LEU A 144 -0.95 4.40 -22.61
CA LEU A 144 0.37 4.39 -21.97
C LEU A 144 1.10 3.08 -22.27
N THR A 145 2.29 3.21 -22.85
CA THR A 145 3.14 2.06 -23.21
C THR A 145 4.51 2.10 -22.54
N GLN A 146 4.95 3.26 -22.02
CA GLN A 146 6.31 3.40 -21.51
C GLN A 146 6.46 4.46 -20.40
N LEU A 147 7.29 4.13 -19.41
CA LEU A 147 7.92 5.10 -18.51
C LEU A 147 9.38 5.31 -18.93
N ALA A 148 9.80 6.57 -19.00
CA ALA A 148 11.11 6.97 -19.50
C ALA A 148 11.72 8.11 -18.67
N GLY A 149 12.93 8.50 -19.04
CA GLY A 149 13.71 9.56 -18.38
C GLY A 149 14.96 9.02 -17.70
N SER A 150 15.38 9.65 -16.61
CA SER A 150 16.60 9.30 -15.87
C SER A 150 16.35 8.03 -15.02
N ALA A 151 17.16 7.80 -13.98
CA ALA A 151 16.81 6.85 -12.93
C ALA A 151 15.43 7.13 -12.32
N ASP A 152 14.95 8.38 -12.32
CA ASP A 152 13.65 8.74 -11.74
C ASP A 152 12.46 8.05 -12.42
N ARG A 153 12.64 7.40 -13.58
CA ARG A 153 11.61 6.51 -14.16
C ARG A 153 11.23 5.37 -13.21
N PHE A 154 12.13 4.93 -12.33
CA PHE A 154 11.83 3.92 -11.30
C PHE A 154 10.99 4.51 -10.17
N LEU A 155 11.18 5.79 -9.81
CA LEU A 155 10.25 6.47 -8.92
C LEU A 155 8.88 6.69 -9.58
N ALA A 156 8.84 6.94 -10.89
CA ALA A 156 7.58 6.98 -11.63
C ALA A 156 6.89 5.62 -11.61
N SER A 157 7.63 4.53 -11.83
CA SER A 157 7.11 3.17 -11.77
C SER A 157 6.54 2.85 -10.39
N GLY A 158 7.39 2.96 -9.37
CA GLY A 158 7.05 2.65 -7.99
C GLY A 158 5.86 3.45 -7.49
N LEU A 159 5.99 4.79 -7.47
CA LEU A 159 4.99 5.65 -6.84
C LEU A 159 3.65 5.62 -7.57
N TYR A 160 3.66 5.73 -8.89
CA TYR A 160 2.41 5.84 -9.65
C TYR A 160 1.76 4.48 -9.84
N GLY A 161 2.53 3.40 -10.00
CA GLY A 161 1.99 2.06 -10.22
C GLY A 161 1.12 1.58 -9.05
N TYR A 162 1.60 1.67 -7.80
CA TYR A 162 0.77 1.23 -6.66
C TYR A 162 -0.45 2.14 -6.47
N GLN A 163 -0.33 3.44 -6.72
CA GLN A 163 -1.45 4.38 -6.62
C GLN A 163 -2.50 4.10 -7.69
N PHE A 164 -2.08 3.73 -8.90
CA PHE A 164 -2.97 3.41 -10.00
C PHE A 164 -3.76 2.12 -9.73
N ALA A 165 -3.07 1.08 -9.22
CA ALA A 165 -3.71 -0.16 -8.79
C ALA A 165 -4.75 0.09 -7.68
N ASN A 166 -4.42 0.94 -6.70
CA ASN A 166 -5.35 1.32 -5.63
C ASN A 166 -6.59 2.07 -6.15
N ALA A 167 -6.44 2.92 -7.16
CA ALA A 167 -7.58 3.56 -7.82
C ALA A 167 -8.46 2.53 -8.56
N ALA A 168 -7.83 1.60 -9.28
CA ALA A 168 -8.52 0.58 -10.06
C ALA A 168 -9.29 -0.42 -9.18
N GLU A 169 -8.74 -0.85 -8.04
CA GLU A 169 -9.42 -1.74 -7.09
C GLU A 169 -10.80 -1.23 -6.67
N LEU A 170 -10.93 0.09 -6.49
CA LEU A 170 -12.16 0.72 -6.02
C LEU A 170 -13.28 0.70 -7.07
N VAL A 171 -12.99 0.39 -8.33
CA VAL A 171 -13.97 0.27 -9.42
C VAL A 171 -13.80 -1.03 -10.21
N ARG A 172 -13.14 -2.04 -9.64
CA ARG A 172 -12.80 -3.31 -10.30
C ARG A 172 -14.02 -3.99 -10.93
N GLU A 173 -15.16 -3.95 -10.23
CA GLU A 173 -16.41 -4.60 -10.63
C GLU A 173 -17.30 -3.72 -11.54
N HIS A 174 -16.84 -2.54 -11.94
CA HIS A 174 -17.60 -1.67 -12.82
C HIS A 174 -17.66 -2.25 -14.23
N GLY A 175 -18.85 -2.41 -14.81
CA GLY A 175 -19.05 -3.12 -16.08
C GLY A 175 -18.29 -2.55 -17.28
N ASP A 176 -18.08 -1.24 -17.31
CA ASP A 176 -17.33 -0.55 -18.37
C ASP A 176 -15.81 -0.52 -18.15
N PHE A 177 -15.31 -1.02 -17.02
CA PHE A 177 -13.88 -1.03 -16.75
C PHE A 177 -13.19 -2.15 -17.54
N ASP A 178 -12.24 -1.78 -18.40
CA ASP A 178 -11.43 -2.75 -19.15
C ASP A 178 -10.33 -3.30 -18.24
N LEU A 179 -10.74 -4.21 -17.34
CA LEU A 179 -9.88 -4.81 -16.33
C LEU A 179 -8.67 -5.51 -16.96
N GLY A 180 -8.88 -6.28 -18.03
CA GLY A 180 -7.81 -7.04 -18.69
C GLY A 180 -6.74 -6.13 -19.29
N ARG A 181 -7.13 -5.07 -20.01
CA ARG A 181 -6.17 -4.11 -20.57
C ARG A 181 -5.46 -3.33 -19.47
N PHE A 182 -6.16 -2.98 -18.39
CA PHE A 182 -5.53 -2.30 -17.27
C PHE A 182 -4.51 -3.19 -16.55
N GLN A 183 -4.83 -4.46 -16.31
CA GLN A 183 -3.90 -5.46 -15.77
C GLN A 183 -2.65 -5.58 -16.65
N GLU A 184 -2.83 -5.65 -17.98
CA GLU A 184 -1.72 -5.71 -18.93
C GLU A 184 -0.82 -4.47 -18.84
N MET A 185 -1.39 -3.26 -18.86
CA MET A 185 -0.63 -2.02 -18.70
C MET A 185 0.11 -2.01 -17.36
N LEU A 186 -0.58 -2.33 -16.26
CA LEU A 186 0.00 -2.30 -14.92
C LEU A 186 1.19 -3.25 -14.82
N SER A 187 1.03 -4.51 -15.26
CA SER A 187 2.10 -5.50 -15.25
C SER A 187 3.26 -5.13 -16.17
N LYS A 188 2.99 -4.76 -17.44
CA LYS A 188 4.05 -4.54 -18.44
C LYS A 188 4.80 -3.22 -18.24
N VAL A 189 4.10 -2.15 -17.90
CA VAL A 189 4.69 -0.79 -17.83
C VAL A 189 5.24 -0.48 -16.45
N PHE A 190 4.53 -0.87 -15.38
CA PHE A 190 4.91 -0.54 -14.01
C PHE A 190 5.54 -1.74 -13.29
N GLY A 191 4.83 -2.86 -13.20
CA GLY A 191 5.27 -4.05 -12.47
C GLY A 191 6.65 -4.56 -12.89
N THR A 192 6.86 -4.75 -14.19
CA THR A 192 8.15 -5.19 -14.74
C THR A 192 9.29 -4.21 -14.43
N LEU A 193 9.07 -2.90 -14.60
CA LEU A 193 10.11 -1.90 -14.37
C LEU A 193 10.43 -1.76 -12.87
N ALA A 194 9.44 -1.92 -12.00
CA ALA A 194 9.63 -1.91 -10.55
C ALA A 194 10.36 -3.17 -10.06
N ASP A 195 9.98 -4.35 -10.54
CA ASP A 195 10.65 -5.62 -10.20
C ASP A 195 12.11 -5.61 -10.69
N ASP A 196 12.35 -5.11 -11.90
CA ASP A 196 13.68 -4.93 -12.47
C ASP A 196 14.60 -4.03 -11.61
N PHE A 197 14.02 -2.97 -11.03
CA PHE A 197 14.75 -2.11 -10.09
C PHE A 197 15.19 -2.85 -8.84
N LEU A 198 14.29 -3.64 -8.23
CA LEU A 198 14.61 -4.39 -7.01
C LEU A 198 15.68 -5.46 -7.24
N VAL A 199 15.78 -5.99 -8.47
CA VAL A 199 16.76 -7.02 -8.82
C VAL A 199 18.11 -6.42 -9.22
N ARG A 200 18.11 -5.35 -10.01
CA ARG A 200 19.34 -4.85 -10.66
C ARG A 200 19.80 -3.49 -10.15
N HIS A 201 18.98 -2.76 -9.39
CA HIS A 201 19.23 -1.39 -8.92
C HIS A 201 19.78 -0.49 -10.04
N ASN A 202 19.16 -0.54 -11.23
CA ASN A 202 19.59 0.20 -12.42
C ASN A 202 21.08 -0.03 -12.81
N GLY A 203 21.63 -1.20 -12.50
CA GLY A 203 23.03 -1.57 -12.73
C GLY A 203 24.02 -0.93 -11.74
N ALA A 204 23.53 -0.27 -10.69
CA ALA A 204 24.36 0.29 -9.63
C ALA A 204 24.59 -0.73 -8.50
N VAL A 205 25.47 -0.38 -7.56
CA VAL A 205 25.61 -1.14 -6.31
C VAL A 205 24.34 -1.04 -5.46
N ASP A 206 24.03 -2.08 -4.69
CA ASP A 206 22.77 -2.22 -3.95
C ASP A 206 22.45 -1.04 -3.01
N SER A 207 23.48 -0.41 -2.44
CA SER A 207 23.36 0.74 -1.53
C SER A 207 23.28 2.11 -2.22
N ASN A 208 23.28 2.15 -3.56
CA ASN A 208 23.30 3.42 -4.31
C ASN A 208 22.00 4.23 -4.14
N TYR A 209 20.87 3.54 -3.99
CA TYR A 209 19.55 4.18 -3.88
C TYR A 209 19.03 4.12 -2.45
N TRP A 210 18.50 5.26 -1.98
CA TRP A 210 17.90 5.38 -0.65
C TRP A 210 16.61 4.56 -0.52
N THR A 211 16.28 4.21 0.72
CA THR A 211 15.13 3.37 1.12
C THR A 211 13.83 3.68 0.38
N ASN A 212 13.51 4.95 0.13
CA ASN A 212 12.30 5.39 -0.55
C ASN A 212 12.17 4.84 -1.99
N TRP A 213 13.28 4.59 -2.66
CA TRP A 213 13.31 4.05 -4.02
C TRP A 213 12.87 2.60 -4.03
N ASP A 214 13.48 1.77 -3.18
CA ASP A 214 13.10 0.39 -2.99
C ASP A 214 11.65 0.29 -2.51
N LEU A 215 11.26 1.05 -1.47
CA LEU A 215 9.89 1.01 -0.93
C LEU A 215 8.83 1.38 -1.97
N ALA A 216 9.09 2.38 -2.82
CA ALA A 216 8.18 2.73 -3.90
C ALA A 216 8.01 1.57 -4.89
N ASN A 217 9.12 0.94 -5.31
CA ASN A 217 9.08 -0.17 -6.26
C ASN A 217 8.48 -1.44 -5.63
N MET A 218 8.79 -1.74 -4.36
CA MET A 218 8.17 -2.81 -3.59
C MET A 218 6.64 -2.64 -3.52
N ALA A 219 6.16 -1.43 -3.21
CA ALA A 219 4.73 -1.13 -3.20
C ALA A 219 4.08 -1.40 -4.56
N CYS A 220 4.74 -1.01 -5.66
CA CYS A 220 4.25 -1.30 -7.01
C CYS A 220 4.22 -2.79 -7.34
N VAL A 221 5.29 -3.54 -7.00
CA VAL A 221 5.35 -4.99 -7.24
C VAL A 221 4.26 -5.71 -6.45
N LEU A 222 4.09 -5.39 -5.17
CA LEU A 222 3.01 -5.97 -4.34
C LEU A 222 1.63 -5.63 -4.87
N ALA A 223 1.37 -4.34 -5.16
CA ALA A 223 0.07 -3.89 -5.65
C ALA A 223 -0.30 -4.51 -7.00
N THR A 224 0.68 -4.62 -7.91
CA THR A 224 0.51 -5.29 -9.21
C THR A 224 0.21 -6.78 -9.02
N GLY A 225 0.98 -7.46 -8.15
CA GLY A 225 0.81 -8.88 -7.89
C GLY A 225 -0.58 -9.20 -7.29
N VAL A 226 -1.05 -8.39 -6.34
CA VAL A 226 -2.41 -8.53 -5.81
C VAL A 226 -3.45 -8.25 -6.89
N PHE A 227 -3.38 -7.09 -7.57
CA PHE A 227 -4.36 -6.67 -8.57
C PHE A 227 -4.53 -7.66 -9.74
N CYS A 228 -3.43 -8.29 -10.15
CA CYS A 228 -3.36 -9.26 -11.24
C CYS A 228 -3.45 -10.72 -10.78
N ASP A 229 -3.72 -10.99 -9.50
CA ASP A 229 -3.74 -12.34 -8.92
C ASP A 229 -2.42 -13.15 -9.11
N ASP A 230 -1.28 -12.47 -9.27
CA ASP A 230 0.05 -13.07 -9.41
C ASP A 230 0.69 -13.33 -8.04
N ARG A 231 0.54 -14.57 -7.57
CA ARG A 231 1.13 -15.04 -6.31
C ARG A 231 2.66 -15.00 -6.30
N ALA A 232 3.31 -15.25 -7.43
CA ALA A 232 4.76 -15.24 -7.49
C ALA A 232 5.27 -13.81 -7.29
N GLN A 233 4.60 -12.82 -7.88
CA GLN A 233 4.95 -11.41 -7.72
C GLN A 233 4.72 -10.91 -6.28
N VAL A 234 3.61 -11.29 -5.64
CA VAL A 234 3.40 -10.99 -4.21
C VAL A 234 4.47 -11.64 -3.34
N GLY A 235 4.80 -12.90 -3.58
CA GLY A 235 5.87 -13.61 -2.88
C GLY A 235 7.22 -12.90 -3.01
N ARG A 236 7.58 -12.47 -4.22
CA ARG A 236 8.81 -11.68 -4.46
C ARG A 236 8.85 -10.41 -3.62
N ALA A 237 7.77 -9.63 -3.60
CA ALA A 237 7.72 -8.39 -2.82
C ALA A 237 7.86 -8.65 -1.31
N VAL A 238 7.16 -9.65 -0.79
CA VAL A 238 7.19 -10.02 0.64
C VAL A 238 8.58 -10.52 1.05
N GLU A 239 9.21 -11.37 0.26
CA GLU A 239 10.56 -11.85 0.57
C GLU A 239 11.62 -10.75 0.44
N TYR A 240 11.46 -9.83 -0.51
CA TYR A 240 12.32 -8.64 -0.59
C TYR A 240 12.19 -7.75 0.65
N PHE A 241 10.98 -7.54 1.19
CA PHE A 241 10.80 -6.82 2.45
C PHE A 241 11.57 -7.46 3.61
N LYS A 242 11.55 -8.79 3.69
CA LYS A 242 12.15 -9.55 4.79
C LYS A 242 13.67 -9.64 4.71
N GLY A 243 14.24 -9.69 3.50
CA GLY A 243 15.66 -10.00 3.29
C GLY A 243 16.25 -9.54 1.96
N GLY A 244 15.66 -8.58 1.27
CA GLY A 244 16.21 -7.97 0.07
C GLY A 244 17.55 -7.27 0.34
N VAL A 245 18.37 -7.13 -0.71
CA VAL A 245 19.72 -6.57 -0.61
C VAL A 245 19.74 -5.04 -0.53
N GLY A 246 18.75 -4.38 -1.14
CA GLY A 246 18.68 -2.92 -1.17
C GLY A 246 18.12 -2.31 0.12
N LEU A 247 18.13 -0.99 0.18
CA LEU A 247 17.86 -0.23 1.40
C LEU A 247 16.38 -0.15 1.78
N GLY A 248 15.47 -0.77 1.01
CA GLY A 248 14.05 -0.90 1.35
C GLY A 248 13.69 -2.15 2.17
N ALA A 249 14.55 -3.17 2.20
CA ALA A 249 14.36 -4.31 3.08
C ALA A 249 14.38 -3.85 4.54
N VAL A 250 13.49 -4.40 5.37
CA VAL A 250 13.17 -3.82 6.69
C VAL A 250 14.38 -3.69 7.62
N LYS A 251 15.33 -4.63 7.55
CA LYS A 251 16.58 -4.59 8.33
C LYS A 251 17.61 -3.61 7.80
N ASN A 252 17.53 -3.23 6.52
CA ASN A 252 18.42 -2.24 5.92
C ASN A 252 17.84 -0.83 6.06
N ALA A 253 16.52 -0.70 5.92
CA ALA A 253 15.77 0.54 6.13
C ALA A 253 15.81 1.00 7.60
N ILE A 254 15.87 0.03 8.53
CA ILE A 254 15.91 0.25 9.96
C ILE A 254 17.07 -0.56 10.54
N PRO A 255 18.33 -0.11 10.41
CA PRO A 255 19.51 -0.94 10.71
C PRO A 255 19.72 -1.20 12.20
N VAL A 256 19.44 -0.23 13.05
CA VAL A 256 19.74 -0.28 14.49
C VAL A 256 18.45 -0.31 15.29
N VAL A 257 18.35 -1.24 16.25
CA VAL A 257 17.29 -1.27 17.26
C VAL A 257 17.97 -1.05 18.61
N TYR A 258 17.53 -0.04 19.34
CA TYR A 258 18.07 0.34 20.65
C TYR A 258 17.35 -0.41 21.78
N ASP A 259 18.02 -0.51 22.94
CA ASP A 259 17.48 -1.19 24.13
C ASP A 259 16.21 -0.54 24.68
N ASP A 260 15.98 0.75 24.39
CA ASP A 260 14.78 1.49 24.76
C ASP A 260 13.57 1.21 23.86
N GLY A 261 13.75 0.34 22.84
CA GLY A 261 12.71 -0.06 21.90
C GLY A 261 12.55 0.86 20.69
N LEU A 262 13.32 1.96 20.57
CA LEU A 262 13.38 2.75 19.34
C LEU A 262 14.26 2.07 18.30
N ALA A 263 14.04 2.40 17.03
CA ALA A 263 14.88 1.88 15.96
C ALA A 263 15.24 2.96 14.94
N GLU A 264 16.52 3.08 14.60
CA GLU A 264 17.03 4.12 13.71
C GLU A 264 16.43 3.96 12.31
N TRP A 265 15.73 4.98 11.83
CA TRP A 265 15.16 4.99 10.48
C TRP A 265 16.16 5.64 9.51
N LEU A 266 16.61 4.91 8.49
CA LEU A 266 17.71 5.35 7.63
C LEU A 266 17.45 6.71 6.95
N GLU A 267 16.24 6.95 6.44
CA GLU A 267 15.91 8.23 5.78
C GLU A 267 15.88 9.42 6.76
N ALA A 268 15.85 9.18 8.07
CA ALA A 268 15.89 10.26 9.07
C ALA A 268 17.23 11.03 9.03
N GLY A 269 18.29 10.43 8.47
CA GLY A 269 19.56 11.09 8.23
C GLY A 269 19.58 12.07 7.05
N ARG A 270 18.48 12.21 6.30
CA ARG A 270 18.37 13.13 5.16
C ARG A 270 17.64 14.41 5.57
N ASP A 271 16.33 14.44 5.34
CA ASP A 271 15.42 15.53 5.69
C ASP A 271 14.07 14.95 6.11
N GLN A 272 13.26 15.77 6.80
CA GLN A 272 11.97 15.33 7.34
C GLN A 272 11.00 14.86 6.26
N GLY A 273 11.07 15.44 5.04
CA GLY A 273 10.22 15.04 3.93
C GLY A 273 10.47 13.60 3.51
N HIS A 274 11.75 13.21 3.38
CA HIS A 274 12.13 11.84 3.04
C HIS A 274 11.89 10.86 4.18
N ALA A 275 12.13 11.27 5.44
CA ALA A 275 11.81 10.44 6.60
C ALA A 275 10.32 10.07 6.65
N LEU A 276 9.44 11.07 6.50
CA LEU A 276 7.99 10.87 6.51
C LEU A 276 7.49 10.13 5.26
N LEU A 277 8.07 10.40 4.08
CA LEU A 277 7.77 9.65 2.86
C LEU A 277 8.10 8.17 3.05
N GLY A 278 9.28 7.86 3.60
CA GLY A 278 9.71 6.49 3.85
C GLY A 278 8.76 5.74 4.77
N VAL A 279 8.38 6.35 5.90
CA VAL A 279 7.38 5.77 6.83
C VAL A 279 6.04 5.56 6.13
N GLY A 280 5.59 6.53 5.32
CA GLY A 280 4.36 6.42 4.55
C GLY A 280 4.38 5.28 3.53
N LEU A 281 5.49 5.09 2.81
CA LEU A 281 5.64 4.02 1.83
C LEU A 281 5.73 2.64 2.49
N MET A 282 6.50 2.49 3.57
CA MET A 282 6.57 1.21 4.30
C MET A 282 5.23 0.86 4.95
N GLY A 283 4.52 1.86 5.48
CA GLY A 283 3.15 1.70 5.96
C GLY A 283 2.18 1.28 4.87
N THR A 284 2.24 1.91 3.69
CA THR A 284 1.44 1.51 2.53
C THR A 284 1.70 0.07 2.14
N PHE A 285 2.97 -0.35 2.10
CA PHE A 285 3.35 -1.72 1.78
C PHE A 285 2.81 -2.72 2.82
N CYS A 286 3.01 -2.43 4.12
CA CYS A 286 2.53 -3.29 5.20
C CYS A 286 1.00 -3.38 5.23
N GLU A 287 0.29 -2.27 4.99
CA GLU A 287 -1.18 -2.23 4.97
C GLU A 287 -1.75 -3.06 3.81
N MET A 288 -1.19 -2.92 2.59
CA MET A 288 -1.61 -3.75 1.45
C MET A 288 -1.35 -5.24 1.71
N ALA A 289 -0.24 -5.60 2.35
CA ALA A 289 0.05 -6.98 2.74
C ALA A 289 -0.91 -7.48 3.85
N TRP A 290 -1.19 -6.64 4.84
CA TRP A 290 -2.08 -6.94 5.96
C TRP A 290 -3.50 -7.24 5.49
N ASN A 291 -4.00 -6.48 4.51
CA ASN A 291 -5.32 -6.70 3.91
C ASN A 291 -5.42 -8.00 3.10
N GLN A 292 -4.28 -8.64 2.80
CA GLN A 292 -4.19 -9.99 2.23
C GLN A 292 -3.88 -11.08 3.27
N GLY A 293 -3.86 -10.72 4.57
CA GLY A 293 -3.56 -11.63 5.67
C GLY A 293 -2.07 -11.91 5.89
N ILE A 294 -1.18 -11.08 5.32
CA ILE A 294 0.27 -11.20 5.47
C ILE A 294 0.74 -10.18 6.51
N ASP A 295 1.05 -10.65 7.71
CA ASP A 295 1.49 -9.78 8.82
C ASP A 295 2.94 -9.34 8.66
N LEU A 296 3.13 -8.17 8.03
CA LEU A 296 4.43 -7.49 7.96
C LEU A 296 4.61 -6.43 9.05
N TYR A 297 3.53 -5.99 9.68
CA TYR A 297 3.61 -5.08 10.82
C TYR A 297 4.29 -5.73 12.02
N GLY A 298 3.98 -6.99 12.31
CA GLY A 298 4.58 -7.77 13.39
C GLY A 298 5.95 -8.38 13.06
N TYR A 299 6.43 -8.25 11.81
CA TYR A 299 7.69 -8.87 11.39
C TYR A 299 8.90 -8.26 12.12
N ASP A 300 9.84 -9.13 12.49
CA ASP A 300 11.09 -8.80 13.21
C ASP A 300 10.85 -7.99 14.50
N ASP A 301 9.92 -8.46 15.33
CA ASP A 301 9.51 -7.84 16.59
C ASP A 301 9.02 -6.39 16.41
N SER A 302 8.06 -6.24 15.49
CA SER A 302 7.47 -4.95 15.10
C SER A 302 8.51 -3.89 14.71
N ARG A 303 9.57 -4.27 14.00
CA ARG A 303 10.68 -3.35 13.63
C ARG A 303 10.17 -2.06 12.98
N PHE A 304 9.18 -2.16 12.09
CA PHE A 304 8.60 -0.98 11.44
C PHE A 304 7.95 -0.01 12.45
N LEU A 305 7.20 -0.51 13.43
CA LEU A 305 6.62 0.34 14.48
C LEU A 305 7.70 1.11 15.24
N LYS A 306 8.80 0.45 15.60
CA LYS A 306 9.93 1.06 16.31
C LYS A 306 10.60 2.16 15.47
N GLY A 307 10.76 1.92 14.17
CA GLY A 307 11.25 2.91 13.20
C GLY A 307 10.32 4.11 13.02
N ALA A 308 9.00 3.87 12.95
CA ALA A 308 8.01 4.94 12.86
C ALA A 308 7.97 5.80 14.13
N GLN A 309 8.08 5.18 15.32
CA GLN A 309 8.19 5.88 16.60
C GLN A 309 9.45 6.73 16.69
N TYR A 310 10.57 6.23 16.17
CA TYR A 310 11.81 7.00 16.06
C TYR A 310 11.61 8.26 15.21
N VAL A 311 11.06 8.14 14.00
CA VAL A 311 10.77 9.31 13.15
C VAL A 311 9.80 10.28 13.83
N ALA A 312 8.75 9.78 14.48
CA ALA A 312 7.79 10.61 15.20
C ALA A 312 8.44 11.41 16.33
N LYS A 313 9.29 10.77 17.15
CA LYS A 313 10.02 11.42 18.24
C LYS A 313 10.83 12.61 17.74
N TRP A 314 11.61 12.42 16.68
CA TRP A 314 12.42 13.49 16.09
C TRP A 314 11.62 14.57 15.35
N SER A 315 10.45 14.24 14.81
CA SER A 315 9.61 15.22 14.10
C SER A 315 8.84 16.14 15.04
N MET A 316 8.64 15.74 16.30
CA MET A 316 7.84 16.50 17.27
C MET A 316 8.65 17.52 18.10
N GLY A 317 9.99 17.48 18.04
CA GLY A 317 10.88 18.37 18.80
C GLY A 317 11.33 17.75 20.11
#